data_AF-A0A921SDD1-F1
#
_entry.id   AF-A0A921SDD1-F1
#
_cell.length_a   1.000
_cell.length_b   1.000
_cell.length_c   1.000
_cell.angle_alpha   90.00
_cell.angle_beta   90.00
_cell.angle_gamma   90.00
#
_symmetry.space_group_name_H-M   'P 1'
#
loop_
_entity.id
_entity.type
_entity.pdbx_description
1 polymer ?
#
loop_
_entity_poly.entity_id
_entity_poly.type
_entity_poly.pdbx_seq_one_letter_code
_entity_poly.pdbx_strand_id
1 'polypeptide(L)'
;KTPEEIAEEDTFAKELFKLGPDYSPYVFTGIDLGMRSLVTAVSHLQFFWEHLWFLLAFSAEQAFLRWRFTQNCAKMKALNTLAKCLVSKASKQVCIAYGDWSRRTGIKGHASGPVKGFVEALKRRATMIPMDEYQTSTTCSCCHQRLKQARLLTKVKRKEDEVGIRQKEWLSMKEVKEIVEMERFRNPKLTDKKVILKCTMNVLHCNNSECKANFRNRDTNVVRSMLELLKSGLKGKHGARRLRAFQRGQ
;
A
#
# COMPACT_ATOMS: atom_id res chain seq x y z
N LYS A 1 -23.96 3.37 2.36
CA LYS A 1 -24.45 3.26 3.75
C LYS A 1 -24.20 4.58 4.43
N THR A 2 -25.21 5.18 5.05
CA THR A 2 -25.03 6.39 5.88
C THR A 2 -24.14 6.04 7.09
N PRO A 3 -23.45 7.01 7.71
CA PRO A 3 -22.66 6.76 8.92
C PRO A 3 -23.48 6.10 10.04
N GLU A 4 -24.77 6.41 10.10
CA GLU A 4 -25.76 5.83 11.02
C GLU A 4 -25.97 4.33 10.75
N GLU A 5 -26.11 3.91 9.48
CA GLU A 5 -26.25 2.51 9.10
C GLU A 5 -24.98 1.67 9.40
N ILE A 6 -23.80 2.31 9.43
CA ILE A 6 -22.52 1.65 9.78
C ILE A 6 -22.40 1.49 11.30
N ALA A 7 -22.90 2.46 12.07
CA ALA A 7 -22.93 2.40 13.53
C ALA A 7 -23.99 1.41 14.06
N GLU A 8 -25.11 1.23 13.36
CA GLU A 8 -26.14 0.25 13.75
C GLU A 8 -25.67 -1.20 13.56
N GLU A 9 -24.90 -1.49 12.52
CA GLU A 9 -24.36 -2.83 12.22
C GLU A 9 -23.13 -3.23 13.04
N ASP A 10 -22.52 -2.32 13.82
CA ASP A 10 -21.34 -2.64 14.63
C ASP A 10 -21.73 -3.35 15.94
N THR A 11 -22.18 -4.60 15.79
CA THR A 11 -22.53 -5.52 16.89
C THR A 11 -21.34 -5.74 17.84
N PHE A 12 -20.11 -5.62 17.33
CA PHE A 12 -18.90 -5.80 18.11
C PHE A 12 -18.71 -4.67 19.12
N ALA A 13 -18.93 -3.41 18.74
CA ALA A 13 -18.92 -2.28 19.67
C ALA A 13 -20.01 -2.39 20.73
N LYS A 14 -21.24 -2.74 20.34
CA LYS A 14 -22.37 -2.89 21.26
C LYS A 14 -22.12 -3.97 22.32
N GLU A 15 -21.56 -5.12 21.93
CA GLU A 15 -21.20 -6.19 22.87
C GLU A 15 -19.99 -5.83 23.76
N LEU A 16 -18.96 -5.18 23.20
CA LEU A 16 -17.73 -4.86 23.93
C LEU A 16 -17.98 -3.84 25.07
N PHE A 17 -18.98 -2.97 24.90
CA PHE A 17 -19.27 -1.86 25.80
C PHE A 17 -20.54 -2.06 26.66
N LYS A 18 -21.25 -3.19 26.53
CA LYS A 18 -22.52 -3.49 27.24
C LYS A 18 -23.52 -2.32 27.20
N LEU A 19 -23.61 -1.64 26.07
CA LEU A 19 -24.40 -0.43 25.96
C LEU A 19 -25.88 -0.81 25.84
N GLY A 20 -26.72 -0.21 26.68
CA GLY A 20 -28.17 -0.43 26.65
C GLY A 20 -28.82 0.09 25.37
N PRO A 21 -30.11 -0.23 25.14
CA PRO A 21 -30.85 0.16 23.94
C PRO A 21 -31.01 1.67 23.74
N ASP A 22 -30.73 2.50 24.76
CA ASP A 22 -30.85 3.96 24.72
C ASP A 22 -29.58 4.66 24.15
N TYR A 23 -28.64 3.92 23.55
CA TYR A 23 -27.35 4.46 23.14
C TYR A 23 -27.40 5.20 21.79
N SER A 24 -26.98 6.47 21.80
CA SER A 24 -27.05 7.37 20.66
C SER A 24 -25.86 7.18 19.68
N PRO A 25 -26.08 7.11 18.35
CA PRO A 25 -25.02 6.91 17.33
C PRO A 25 -23.93 7.98 17.32
N TYR A 26 -24.18 9.15 17.94
CA TYR A 26 -23.30 10.30 17.96
C TYR A 26 -21.96 10.07 18.68
N VAL A 27 -21.84 9.02 19.51
CA VAL A 27 -20.59 8.70 20.24
C VAL A 27 -19.49 8.18 19.30
N PHE A 28 -19.85 7.51 18.19
CA PHE A 28 -18.88 6.95 17.24
C PHE A 28 -18.42 7.95 16.17
N THR A 29 -19.28 8.91 15.83
CA THR A 29 -18.88 10.09 15.07
C THR A 29 -18.12 11.03 16.01
N GLY A 30 -16.85 10.73 16.25
CA GLY A 30 -15.93 11.70 16.86
C GLY A 30 -16.04 13.04 16.14
N ILE A 31 -15.80 14.13 16.87
CA ILE A 31 -15.95 15.52 16.41
C ILE A 31 -15.29 15.69 15.02
N ASP A 32 -16.10 15.68 13.97
CA ASP A 32 -15.62 15.99 12.63
C ASP A 32 -15.47 17.51 12.56
N LEU A 33 -14.23 18.01 12.54
CA LEU A 33 -13.95 19.46 12.55
C LEU A 33 -14.37 20.16 11.23
N GLY A 34 -14.98 19.43 10.29
CA GLY A 34 -15.56 19.94 9.05
C GLY A 34 -17.04 20.38 9.13
N MET A 35 -17.57 20.74 10.30
CA MET A 35 -18.99 21.12 10.44
C MET A 35 -19.30 22.44 9.72
N ARG A 36 -20.24 22.42 8.76
CA ARG A 36 -20.67 23.61 7.98
C ARG A 36 -21.67 24.53 8.70
N SER A 37 -22.16 24.19 9.90
CA SER A 37 -23.14 25.01 10.62
C SER A 37 -22.82 25.13 12.12
N LEU A 38 -22.93 26.35 12.65
CA LEU A 38 -22.71 26.68 14.07
C LEU A 38 -23.68 25.96 15.00
N VAL A 39 -24.92 25.74 14.56
CA VAL A 39 -25.97 25.08 15.34
C VAL A 39 -25.57 23.64 15.66
N THR A 40 -25.10 22.90 14.65
CA THR A 40 -24.68 21.51 14.84
C THR A 40 -23.42 21.39 15.71
N ALA A 41 -22.51 22.37 15.62
CA ALA A 41 -21.32 22.42 16.47
C ALA A 41 -21.67 22.67 17.95
N VAL A 42 -22.61 23.58 18.23
CA VAL A 42 -23.07 23.85 19.61
C VAL A 42 -23.80 22.64 20.19
N SER A 43 -24.67 21.98 19.42
CA SER A 43 -25.35 20.76 19.87
C SER A 43 -24.36 19.62 20.18
N HIS A 44 -23.31 19.45 19.37
CA HIS A 44 -22.27 18.45 19.63
C HIS A 44 -21.43 18.80 20.88
N LEU A 45 -21.11 20.08 21.08
CA LEU A 45 -20.39 20.54 22.26
C LEU A 45 -21.22 20.37 23.53
N GLN A 46 -22.52 20.65 23.48
CA GLN A 46 -23.42 20.47 24.61
C GLN A 46 -23.57 18.98 24.96
N PHE A 47 -23.76 18.11 23.98
CA PHE A 47 -23.76 16.66 24.19
C PHE A 47 -22.43 16.15 24.76
N PHE A 48 -21.30 16.63 24.24
CA PHE A 48 -19.98 16.28 24.76
C PHE A 48 -19.80 16.76 26.20
N TRP A 49 -20.30 17.95 26.54
CA TRP A 49 -20.23 18.51 27.89
C TRP A 49 -21.07 17.72 28.89
N GLU A 50 -22.32 17.39 28.53
CA GLU A 50 -23.22 16.56 29.34
C GLU A 50 -22.67 15.14 29.58
N HIS A 51 -21.82 14.64 28.68
CA HIS A 51 -21.22 13.31 28.80
C HIS A 51 -19.73 13.35 29.11
N LEU A 52 -19.19 14.53 29.45
CA LEU A 52 -17.77 14.71 29.72
C LEU A 52 -17.31 13.85 30.89
N TRP A 53 -18.13 13.74 31.94
CA TRP A 53 -17.83 12.92 33.11
C TRP A 53 -17.80 11.43 32.78
N PHE A 54 -18.76 10.96 31.97
CA PHE A 54 -18.77 9.59 31.47
C PHE A 54 -17.53 9.31 30.61
N LEU A 55 -17.20 10.22 29.68
CA LEU A 55 -16.01 10.08 28.82
C LEU A 55 -14.71 10.12 29.62
N LEU A 56 -14.62 10.96 30.64
CA LEU A 56 -13.45 11.02 31.54
C LEU A 56 -13.34 9.75 32.38
N ALA A 57 -14.44 9.29 32.98
CA ALA A 57 -14.48 8.02 33.73
C ALA A 57 -14.14 6.82 32.84
N PHE A 58 -14.70 6.75 31.64
CA PHE A 58 -14.42 5.72 30.63
C PHE A 58 -12.96 5.77 30.15
N SER A 59 -12.39 6.97 29.95
CA SER A 59 -10.98 7.13 29.58
C SER A 59 -10.03 6.77 30.74
N ALA A 60 -10.48 6.96 31.98
CA ALA A 60 -9.76 6.59 33.19
C ALA A 60 -9.91 5.11 33.56
N GLU A 61 -10.93 4.41 33.04
CA GLU A 61 -11.13 2.99 33.25
C GLU A 61 -9.97 2.16 32.65
N GLN A 62 -9.44 1.24 33.47
CA GLN A 62 -8.35 0.34 33.07
C GLN A 62 -8.65 -0.48 31.81
N ALA A 63 -9.92 -0.64 31.44
CA ALA A 63 -10.35 -1.34 30.22
C ALA A 63 -9.73 -0.73 28.95
N PHE A 64 -9.61 0.60 28.87
CA PHE A 64 -9.02 1.28 27.70
C PHE A 64 -7.50 1.09 27.61
N LEU A 65 -6.80 1.10 28.75
CA LEU A 65 -5.37 0.77 28.81
C LEU A 65 -5.12 -0.69 28.44
N ARG A 66 -5.96 -1.61 28.96
CA ARG A 66 -5.94 -3.03 28.60
C ARG A 66 -6.21 -3.22 27.11
N TRP A 67 -7.09 -2.42 26.52
CA TRP A 67 -7.37 -2.45 25.08
C TRP A 67 -6.18 -1.98 24.23
N ARG A 68 -5.51 -0.89 24.60
CA ARG A 68 -4.26 -0.47 23.93
C ARG A 68 -3.18 -1.55 24.03
N PHE A 69 -3.08 -2.19 25.19
CA PHE A 69 -2.16 -3.30 25.40
C PHE A 69 -2.50 -4.50 24.50
N THR A 70 -3.76 -4.95 24.45
CA THR A 70 -4.19 -6.07 23.61
C THR A 70 -4.01 -5.78 22.11
N GLN A 71 -4.34 -4.57 21.66
CA GLN A 71 -4.08 -4.13 20.28
C GLN A 71 -2.58 -4.16 19.95
N ASN A 72 -1.73 -3.67 20.87
CA ASN A 72 -0.28 -3.70 20.68
C ASN A 72 0.26 -5.14 20.64
N CYS A 73 -0.22 -6.01 21.53
CA CYS A 73 0.12 -7.44 21.50
C CYS A 73 -0.31 -8.11 20.19
N ALA A 74 -1.52 -7.84 19.71
CA ALA A 74 -2.03 -8.36 18.44
C ALA A 74 -1.20 -7.87 17.25
N LYS A 75 -0.88 -6.57 17.22
CA LYS A 75 0.02 -5.97 16.23
C LYS A 75 1.39 -6.63 16.24
N MET A 76 2.02 -6.78 17.41
CA MET A 76 3.33 -7.45 17.53
C MET A 76 3.26 -8.91 17.10
N LYS A 77 2.17 -9.63 17.43
CA LYS A 77 1.94 -11.01 17.00
C LYS A 77 1.86 -11.10 15.48
N ALA A 78 1.09 -10.22 14.82
CA ALA A 78 0.99 -10.16 13.37
C ALA A 78 2.34 -9.87 12.70
N LEU A 79 3.09 -8.88 13.20
CA LEU A 79 4.43 -8.54 12.71
C LEU A 79 5.42 -9.71 12.87
N ASN A 80 5.39 -10.38 14.02
CA ASN A 80 6.22 -11.54 14.27
C ASN A 80 5.86 -12.72 13.37
N THR A 81 4.57 -12.93 13.07
CA THR A 81 4.12 -13.95 12.11
C THR A 81 4.66 -13.64 10.72
N LEU A 82 4.53 -12.40 10.24
CA LEU A 82 5.09 -12.00 8.94
C LEU A 82 6.62 -12.15 8.90
N ALA A 83 7.32 -11.78 9.98
CA ALA A 83 8.77 -11.94 10.06
C ALA A 83 9.21 -13.42 10.06
N LYS A 84 8.41 -14.31 10.68
CA LYS A 84 8.60 -15.77 10.61
C LYS A 84 8.35 -16.33 9.21
N CYS A 85 7.38 -15.78 8.46
CA CYS A 85 7.14 -16.18 7.07
C CYS A 85 8.33 -15.84 6.17
N LEU A 86 8.99 -14.70 6.39
CA LEU A 86 10.18 -14.32 5.63
C LEU A 86 11.44 -15.07 6.08
N VAL A 87 11.62 -15.22 7.40
CA VAL A 87 12.78 -15.90 8.00
C VAL A 87 12.28 -16.87 9.07
N SER A 88 12.05 -18.11 8.64
CA SER A 88 11.52 -19.17 9.50
C SER A 88 12.48 -19.52 10.63
N LYS A 89 13.77 -19.69 10.31
CA LYS A 89 14.85 -19.94 11.28
C LYS A 89 15.65 -18.66 11.49
N ALA A 90 15.66 -18.15 12.73
CA ALA A 90 16.46 -16.98 13.08
C ALA A 90 17.95 -17.31 12.93
N SER A 91 18.66 -16.52 12.13
CA SER A 91 20.09 -16.64 11.93
C SER A 91 20.67 -15.29 11.52
N LYS A 92 21.77 -14.90 12.18
CA LYS A 92 22.53 -13.69 11.83
C LYS A 92 23.32 -13.84 10.52
N GLN A 93 23.45 -15.07 10.00
CA GLN A 93 24.02 -15.33 8.68
C GLN A 93 23.06 -14.97 7.54
N VAL A 94 21.75 -14.89 7.83
CA VAL A 94 20.75 -14.46 6.85
C VAL A 94 20.75 -12.94 6.80
N CYS A 95 21.03 -12.40 5.62
CA CYS A 95 20.96 -10.97 5.34
C CYS A 95 19.65 -10.64 4.61
N ILE A 96 18.93 -9.64 5.12
CA ILE A 96 17.76 -9.07 4.45
C ILE A 96 18.11 -7.63 4.04
N ALA A 97 18.11 -7.39 2.73
CA ALA A 97 18.10 -6.03 2.22
C ALA A 97 16.70 -5.44 2.38
N TYR A 98 16.61 -4.25 2.97
CA TYR A 98 15.36 -3.54 3.16
C TYR A 98 15.57 -2.11 2.72
N GLY A 99 14.66 -1.58 1.90
CA GLY A 99 14.87 -0.24 1.39
C GLY A 99 14.64 0.86 2.42
N ASP A 100 15.11 2.05 2.09
CA ASP A 100 14.94 3.22 2.94
C ASP A 100 13.52 3.82 2.80
N TRP A 101 12.65 3.48 3.75
CA TRP A 101 11.29 4.01 3.88
C TRP A 101 11.23 5.34 4.67
N SER A 102 12.35 6.07 4.79
CA SER A 102 12.43 7.35 5.49
C SER A 102 11.52 8.43 4.87
N ARG A 103 11.33 8.41 3.54
CA ARG A 103 10.49 9.38 2.82
C ARG A 103 9.02 8.96 2.86
N ARG A 104 8.34 9.37 3.93
CA ARG A 104 6.93 9.09 4.21
C ARG A 104 5.99 9.97 3.37
N THR A 105 5.80 9.63 2.11
CA THR A 105 4.49 9.87 1.49
C THR A 105 3.75 8.54 1.61
N GLY A 106 2.86 8.41 2.59
CA GLY A 106 2.01 7.23 2.70
C GLY A 106 1.36 6.93 1.35
N ILE A 107 1.12 5.65 1.05
CA ILE A 107 0.41 5.29 -0.18
C ILE A 107 -0.94 6.00 -0.12
N LYS A 108 -1.23 6.84 -1.11
CA LYS A 108 -2.44 7.68 -1.13
C LYS A 108 -3.67 6.80 -0.89
N GLY A 109 -4.49 7.17 0.09
CA GLY A 109 -5.72 6.45 0.45
C GLY A 109 -5.53 5.25 1.39
N HIS A 110 -4.32 4.99 1.87
CA HIS A 110 -4.05 3.88 2.79
C HIS A 110 -3.34 4.36 4.06
N ALA A 111 -3.64 3.68 5.17
CA ALA A 111 -2.92 3.87 6.42
C ALA A 111 -1.43 3.56 6.22
N SER A 112 -0.57 4.31 6.90
CA SER A 112 0.87 4.04 6.88
C SER A 112 1.15 2.65 7.44
N GLY A 113 1.86 1.83 6.66
CA GLY A 113 2.26 0.49 7.10
C GLY A 113 3.15 0.54 8.36
N PRO A 114 3.20 -0.54 9.16
CA PRO A 114 3.97 -0.62 10.40
C PRO A 114 5.49 -0.84 10.15
N VAL A 115 6.09 -0.02 9.28
CA VAL A 115 7.47 -0.17 8.78
C VAL A 115 8.48 -0.31 9.92
N LYS A 116 8.47 0.61 10.90
CA LYS A 116 9.41 0.59 12.03
C LYS A 116 9.31 -0.71 12.84
N GLY A 117 8.09 -1.08 13.24
CA GLY A 117 7.87 -2.29 14.03
C GLY A 117 8.20 -3.58 13.26
N PHE A 118 7.97 -3.58 11.94
CA PHE A 118 8.33 -4.72 11.10
C PHE A 118 9.85 -4.88 10.95
N VAL A 119 10.57 -3.77 10.75
CA VAL A 119 12.04 -3.77 10.71
C VAL A 119 12.61 -4.28 12.03
N GLU A 120 12.07 -3.86 13.17
CA GLU A 120 12.49 -4.39 14.48
C GLU A 120 12.22 -5.90 14.63
N ALA A 121 11.06 -6.38 14.19
CA ALA A 121 10.74 -7.81 14.20
C ALA A 121 11.71 -8.62 13.33
N LEU A 122 12.14 -8.08 12.18
CA LEU A 122 13.13 -8.70 11.31
C LEU A 122 14.54 -8.67 11.88
N LYS A 123 14.97 -7.56 12.52
CA LYS A 123 16.30 -7.44 13.17
C LYS A 123 16.53 -8.49 14.27
N ARG A 124 15.45 -8.92 14.93
CA ARG A 124 15.50 -10.02 15.92
C ARG A 124 15.82 -11.38 15.28
N ARG A 125 15.57 -11.55 13.97
CA ARG A 125 15.70 -12.83 13.25
C ARG A 125 16.85 -12.88 12.25
N ALA A 126 17.21 -11.76 11.65
CA ALA A 126 18.18 -11.68 10.56
C ALA A 126 19.02 -10.40 10.66
N THR A 127 20.11 -10.36 9.91
CA THR A 127 20.92 -9.16 9.73
C THR A 127 20.24 -8.27 8.70
N MET A 128 19.83 -7.07 9.12
CA MET A 128 19.13 -6.11 8.26
C MET A 128 20.13 -5.15 7.64
N ILE A 129 20.08 -5.01 6.31
CA ILE A 129 20.93 -4.11 5.53
C ILE A 129 20.03 -3.04 4.90
N PRO A 130 20.09 -1.78 5.35
CA PRO A 130 19.35 -0.70 4.69
C PRO A 130 19.91 -0.47 3.29
N MET A 131 19.02 -0.31 2.31
CA MET A 131 19.37 -0.10 0.91
C MET A 131 18.70 1.14 0.35
N ASP A 132 19.43 1.91 -0.44
CA ASP A 132 18.84 3.01 -1.19
C ASP A 132 18.11 2.45 -2.43
N GLU A 133 16.79 2.59 -2.47
CA GLU A 133 15.93 2.04 -3.54
C GLU A 133 15.96 2.86 -4.84
N TYR A 134 16.79 3.91 -4.93
CA TYR A 134 16.82 4.81 -6.07
C TYR A 134 16.80 4.08 -7.43
N GLN A 135 15.80 4.44 -8.26
CA GLN A 135 15.50 3.89 -9.60
C GLN A 135 15.22 2.37 -9.69
N THR A 136 15.14 1.64 -8.58
CA THR A 136 14.89 0.18 -8.59
C THR A 136 13.52 -0.20 -9.18
N SER A 137 12.55 0.70 -9.13
CA SER A 137 11.20 0.52 -9.68
C SER A 137 11.06 0.98 -11.13
N THR A 138 12.05 1.67 -11.69
CA THR A 138 12.02 2.24 -13.04
C THR A 138 13.07 1.63 -13.97
N THR A 139 14.06 0.96 -13.43
CA THR A 139 15.17 0.38 -14.18
C THR A 139 15.03 -1.14 -14.24
N CYS A 140 15.22 -1.73 -15.42
CA CYS A 140 15.11 -3.17 -15.62
C CYS A 140 16.22 -3.90 -14.85
N SER A 141 15.87 -4.85 -14.00
CA SER A 141 16.85 -5.70 -13.29
C SER A 141 17.57 -6.71 -14.18
N CYS A 142 17.28 -6.77 -15.48
CA CYS A 142 17.97 -7.67 -16.41
C CYS A 142 18.94 -6.92 -17.33
N CYS A 143 18.47 -5.87 -18.01
CA CYS A 143 19.28 -5.13 -18.98
C CYS A 143 19.61 -3.71 -18.56
N HIS A 144 19.18 -3.29 -17.35
CA HIS A 144 19.43 -1.97 -16.78
C HIS A 144 18.92 -0.78 -17.60
N GLN A 145 18.08 -1.01 -18.61
CA GLN A 145 17.38 0.05 -19.34
C GLN A 145 16.15 0.54 -18.58
N ARG A 146 15.73 1.77 -18.88
CA ARG A 146 14.53 2.38 -18.30
C ARG A 146 13.26 1.68 -18.79
N LEU A 147 12.46 1.21 -17.84
CA LEU A 147 11.17 0.59 -18.06
C LEU A 147 10.09 1.63 -18.36
N LYS A 148 9.14 1.26 -19.21
CA LYS A 148 7.91 2.01 -19.47
C LYS A 148 6.74 1.38 -18.74
N GLN A 149 5.69 2.15 -18.51
CA GLN A 149 4.46 1.61 -17.95
C GLN A 149 3.78 0.71 -18.99
N ALA A 150 3.39 -0.50 -18.57
CA ALA A 150 2.71 -1.41 -19.47
C ALA A 150 1.25 -0.99 -19.65
N ARG A 151 0.80 -0.99 -20.91
CA ARG A 151 -0.57 -0.78 -21.32
C ARG A 151 -1.20 -2.15 -21.56
N LEU A 152 -2.20 -2.49 -20.76
CA LEU A 152 -2.85 -3.80 -20.80
C LEU A 152 -4.32 -3.66 -21.14
N LEU A 153 -4.77 -4.61 -21.95
CA LEU A 153 -6.16 -4.82 -22.32
C LEU A 153 -6.97 -5.25 -21.08
N THR A 154 -7.87 -4.37 -20.63
CA THR A 154 -8.70 -4.57 -19.43
C THR A 154 -10.18 -4.63 -19.81
N LYS A 155 -10.94 -5.55 -19.16
CA LYS A 155 -12.40 -5.63 -19.34
C LYS A 155 -13.07 -4.43 -18.67
N VAL A 156 -13.96 -3.74 -19.39
CA VAL A 156 -14.89 -2.79 -18.76
C VAL A 156 -15.92 -3.59 -17.97
N LYS A 157 -16.06 -3.34 -16.66
CA LYS A 157 -16.99 -4.10 -15.81
C LYS A 157 -18.26 -3.31 -15.46
N ARG A 158 -18.27 -1.96 -15.48
CA ARG A 158 -19.46 -1.14 -15.12
C ARG A 158 -19.53 0.20 -15.89
N LYS A 159 -20.73 0.83 -15.96
CA LYS A 159 -20.96 2.18 -16.54
C LYS A 159 -20.12 3.29 -15.89
N GLU A 160 -19.71 3.13 -14.63
CA GLU A 160 -18.83 4.09 -13.93
C GLU A 160 -17.41 4.10 -14.50
N ASP A 161 -16.93 2.96 -15.03
CA ASP A 161 -15.67 2.89 -15.78
C ASP A 161 -15.74 3.66 -17.11
N GLU A 162 -16.95 4.01 -17.59
CA GLU A 162 -17.16 4.85 -18.77
C GLU A 162 -17.04 6.34 -18.49
N VAL A 163 -17.19 6.79 -17.25
CA VAL A 163 -17.13 8.24 -16.93
C VAL A 163 -15.70 8.77 -17.04
N GLY A 164 -14.69 7.92 -16.81
CA GLY A 164 -13.29 8.24 -17.11
C GLY A 164 -12.94 8.23 -18.61
N ILE A 165 -13.87 7.80 -19.48
CA ILE A 165 -13.66 7.65 -20.94
C ILE A 165 -14.00 8.94 -21.70
N ARG A 166 -14.84 9.83 -21.16
CA ARG A 166 -15.30 11.05 -21.88
C ARG A 166 -14.21 12.08 -22.19
N GLN A 167 -12.95 11.89 -21.77
CA GLN A 167 -11.88 12.89 -22.00
C GLN A 167 -10.87 12.54 -23.09
N LYS A 168 -10.98 11.39 -23.78
CA LYS A 168 -10.11 11.10 -24.93
C LYS A 168 -10.81 10.26 -25.99
N GLU A 169 -11.69 10.91 -26.73
CA GLU A 169 -12.40 10.32 -27.87
C GLU A 169 -11.44 10.01 -29.04
N TRP A 170 -10.23 10.58 -29.03
CA TRP A 170 -9.19 10.34 -30.04
C TRP A 170 -7.99 9.62 -29.45
N LEU A 171 -7.82 8.35 -29.85
CA LEU A 171 -6.57 7.62 -29.66
C LEU A 171 -5.51 8.18 -30.61
N SER A 172 -4.31 8.42 -30.10
CA SER A 172 -3.20 8.80 -30.98
C SER A 172 -2.86 7.66 -31.96
N MET A 173 -2.34 7.98 -33.15
CA MET A 173 -1.86 6.98 -34.12
C MET A 173 -0.91 5.94 -33.50
N LYS A 174 -0.15 6.34 -32.48
CA LYS A 174 0.75 5.46 -31.72
C LYS A 174 -0.01 4.47 -30.84
N GLU A 175 -1.10 4.90 -30.21
CA GLU A 175 -2.00 4.04 -29.42
C GLU A 175 -2.76 3.06 -30.31
N VAL A 176 -3.20 3.50 -31.50
CA VAL A 176 -3.85 2.61 -32.48
C VAL A 176 -2.88 1.51 -32.93
N LYS A 177 -1.63 1.86 -33.26
CA LYS A 177 -0.61 0.88 -33.65
C LYS A 177 -0.31 -0.12 -32.53
N GLU A 178 -0.24 0.36 -31.28
CA GLU A 178 -0.04 -0.49 -30.09
C GLU A 178 -1.22 -1.43 -29.84
N ILE A 179 -2.46 -0.97 -30.06
CA ILE A 179 -3.66 -1.82 -29.97
C ILE A 179 -3.61 -2.93 -31.03
N VAL A 180 -3.32 -2.59 -32.28
CA VAL A 180 -3.20 -3.57 -33.39
C VAL A 180 -2.12 -4.61 -33.10
N GLU A 181 -0.99 -4.20 -32.53
CA GLU A 181 0.09 -5.12 -32.15
C GLU A 181 -0.33 -6.04 -30.98
N MET A 182 -1.07 -5.50 -30.00
CA MET A 182 -1.57 -6.24 -28.84
C MET A 182 -2.78 -7.13 -29.16
N GLU A 183 -3.51 -6.89 -30.25
CA GLU A 183 -4.59 -7.78 -30.73
C GLU A 183 -4.08 -9.17 -31.09
N ARG A 184 -2.81 -9.29 -31.52
CA ARG A 184 -2.18 -10.59 -31.80
C ARG A 184 -2.03 -11.46 -30.55
N PHE A 185 -2.03 -10.85 -29.38
CA PHE A 185 -1.95 -11.51 -28.08
C PHE A 185 -3.30 -11.54 -27.34
N ARG A 186 -4.39 -11.20 -28.05
CA ARG A 186 -5.72 -11.08 -27.44
C ARG A 186 -6.16 -12.45 -26.92
N ASN A 187 -6.48 -12.49 -25.63
CA ASN A 187 -6.98 -13.70 -25.00
C ASN A 187 -8.34 -14.08 -25.66
N PRO A 188 -8.52 -15.32 -26.16
CA PRO A 188 -9.77 -15.76 -26.76
C PRO A 188 -10.99 -15.63 -25.83
N LYS A 189 -10.78 -15.52 -24.51
CA LYS A 189 -11.84 -15.28 -23.51
C LYS A 189 -12.28 -13.80 -23.42
N LEU A 190 -11.79 -12.95 -24.32
CA LEU A 190 -12.00 -11.49 -24.36
C LEU A 190 -12.52 -10.98 -25.72
N THR A 191 -12.76 -11.85 -26.70
CA THR A 191 -13.23 -11.48 -28.04
C THR A 191 -14.56 -10.72 -27.99
N ASP A 192 -15.52 -11.17 -27.17
CA ASP A 192 -16.88 -10.62 -27.15
C ASP A 192 -17.06 -9.43 -26.19
N LYS A 193 -15.97 -8.92 -25.58
CA LYS A 193 -16.03 -7.89 -24.53
C LYS A 193 -15.37 -6.61 -24.99
N LYS A 194 -15.97 -5.45 -24.69
CA LYS A 194 -15.33 -4.14 -24.88
C LYS A 194 -14.06 -4.09 -24.04
N VAL A 195 -12.91 -4.04 -24.71
CA VAL A 195 -11.59 -4.06 -24.07
C VAL A 195 -10.94 -2.68 -24.22
N ILE A 196 -10.42 -2.13 -23.12
CA ILE A 196 -9.73 -0.83 -23.12
C ILE A 196 -8.26 -1.05 -22.82
N LEU A 197 -7.41 -0.33 -23.53
CA LEU A 197 -5.99 -0.26 -23.24
C LEU A 197 -5.77 0.68 -22.04
N LYS A 198 -5.43 0.13 -20.87
CA LYS A 198 -5.22 0.92 -19.65
C LYS A 198 -3.77 0.82 -19.19
N CYS A 199 -3.18 1.96 -18.84
CA CYS A 199 -1.89 1.99 -18.17
C CYS A 199 -2.03 1.33 -16.79
N THR A 200 -1.28 0.25 -16.54
CA THR A 200 -1.28 -0.44 -15.25
C THR A 200 -0.07 -0.01 -14.43
N MET A 201 -0.24 0.25 -13.13
CA MET A 201 0.91 0.61 -12.29
C MET A 201 1.79 -0.60 -11.95
N ASN A 202 1.21 -1.80 -11.95
CA ASN A 202 1.87 -2.99 -11.41
C ASN A 202 2.73 -3.74 -12.43
N VAL A 203 2.57 -3.46 -13.72
CA VAL A 203 3.29 -4.13 -14.80
C VAL A 203 4.08 -3.09 -15.60
N LEU A 204 5.32 -3.43 -15.90
CA LEU A 204 6.29 -2.60 -16.60
C LEU A 204 6.73 -3.29 -17.89
N HIS A 205 6.99 -2.51 -18.92
CA HIS A 205 7.49 -2.96 -20.21
C HIS A 205 8.97 -2.58 -20.41
N CYS A 206 9.79 -3.53 -20.83
CA CYS A 206 11.17 -3.30 -21.23
C CYS A 206 11.24 -3.14 -22.75
N ASN A 207 11.82 -2.04 -23.24
CA ASN A 207 11.92 -1.81 -24.69
C ASN A 207 13.12 -2.50 -25.34
N ASN A 208 13.98 -3.15 -24.55
CA ASN A 208 15.10 -3.89 -25.11
C ASN A 208 14.59 -5.21 -25.70
N SER A 209 14.63 -5.33 -27.03
CA SER A 209 14.19 -6.53 -27.76
C SER A 209 14.98 -7.78 -27.38
N GLU A 210 16.23 -7.63 -26.96
CA GLU A 210 17.09 -8.74 -26.52
C GLU A 210 16.82 -9.14 -25.06
N CYS A 211 16.09 -8.30 -24.32
CA CYS A 211 15.79 -8.55 -22.92
C CYS A 211 14.54 -9.41 -22.77
N LYS A 212 14.72 -10.64 -22.30
CA LYS A 212 13.65 -11.60 -21.99
C LYS A 212 12.60 -11.11 -20.99
N ALA A 213 12.81 -9.96 -20.35
CA ALA A 213 11.91 -9.41 -19.34
C ALA A 213 10.64 -8.76 -19.90
N ASN A 214 10.53 -8.51 -21.22
CA ASN A 214 9.37 -7.96 -21.95
C ASN A 214 8.35 -7.24 -21.06
N PHE A 215 7.43 -7.98 -20.43
CA PHE A 215 6.58 -7.51 -19.35
C PHE A 215 7.01 -8.07 -17.98
N ARG A 216 7.17 -7.19 -16.99
CA ARG A 216 7.57 -7.56 -15.63
C ARG A 216 6.70 -6.90 -14.58
N ASN A 217 6.35 -7.67 -13.55
CA ASN A 217 5.73 -7.13 -12.34
C ASN A 217 6.69 -6.15 -11.65
N ARG A 218 6.20 -4.96 -11.28
CA ARG A 218 6.98 -3.87 -10.68
C ARG A 218 7.69 -4.30 -9.40
N ASP A 219 6.99 -4.96 -8.50
CA ASP A 219 7.57 -5.39 -7.21
C ASP A 219 8.62 -6.48 -7.41
N THR A 220 8.36 -7.42 -8.33
CA THR A 220 9.35 -8.44 -8.69
C THR A 220 10.60 -7.83 -9.31
N ASN A 221 10.45 -6.76 -10.10
CA ASN A 221 11.58 -6.02 -10.65
C ASN A 221 12.41 -5.36 -9.54
N VAL A 222 11.75 -4.67 -8.61
CA VAL A 222 12.40 -4.00 -7.47
C VAL A 222 13.19 -5.00 -6.63
N VAL A 223 12.57 -6.13 -6.25
CA VAL A 223 13.22 -7.17 -5.43
C VAL A 223 14.48 -7.72 -6.11
N ARG A 224 14.42 -7.95 -7.44
CA ARG A 224 15.59 -8.42 -8.20
C ARG A 224 16.70 -7.37 -8.27
N SER A 225 16.35 -6.10 -8.51
CA SER A 225 17.31 -4.99 -8.49
C SER A 225 17.99 -4.86 -7.13
N MET A 226 17.23 -4.96 -6.03
CA MET A 226 17.76 -4.91 -4.66
C MET A 226 18.72 -6.07 -4.37
N LEU A 227 18.38 -7.28 -4.83
CA LEU A 227 19.26 -8.44 -4.67
C LEU A 227 20.57 -8.28 -5.46
N GLU A 228 20.51 -7.71 -6.65
CA GLU A 228 21.70 -7.41 -7.46
C GLU A 228 22.59 -6.37 -6.78
N LEU A 229 22.00 -5.30 -6.25
CA LEU A 229 22.69 -4.28 -5.47
C LEU A 229 23.35 -4.90 -4.22
N LEU A 230 22.64 -5.76 -3.49
CA LEU A 230 23.19 -6.44 -2.32
C LEU A 230 24.40 -7.30 -2.67
N LYS A 231 24.31 -8.10 -3.73
CA LYS A 231 25.43 -8.92 -4.22
C LYS A 231 26.62 -8.06 -4.64
N SER A 232 26.37 -6.92 -5.30
CA SER A 232 27.43 -6.01 -5.73
C SER A 232 28.14 -5.35 -4.54
N GLY A 233 27.39 -4.95 -3.50
CA GLY A 233 27.94 -4.35 -2.29
C GLY A 233 28.79 -5.34 -1.49
N LEU A 234 28.36 -6.60 -1.36
CA LEU A 234 29.08 -7.63 -0.62
C LEU A 234 30.39 -8.09 -1.31
N LYS A 235 30.50 -7.92 -2.63
CA LYS A 235 31.70 -8.32 -3.40
C LYS A 235 32.80 -7.25 -3.43
N GLY A 236 32.52 -6.02 -3.05
CA GLY A 236 33.48 -4.91 -3.13
C GLY A 236 34.44 -4.89 -1.94
N LYS A 237 35.73 -5.19 -2.15
CA LYS A 237 36.81 -5.03 -1.15
C LYS A 237 37.26 -3.58 -0.92
N HIS A 238 36.78 -2.61 -1.71
CA HIS A 238 37.07 -1.19 -1.55
C HIS A 238 35.81 -0.38 -1.89
N GLY A 239 35.26 0.35 -0.91
CA GLY A 239 34.26 1.41 -1.09
C GLY A 239 33.20 1.18 -2.17
N ALA A 240 32.10 0.52 -1.79
CA ALA A 240 30.90 0.23 -2.56
C ALA A 240 30.65 1.12 -3.80
N ARG A 241 31.14 0.71 -4.97
CA ARG A 241 30.71 1.31 -6.23
C ARG A 241 29.35 0.73 -6.60
N ARG A 242 28.29 1.44 -6.25
CA ARG A 242 26.93 1.13 -6.68
C ARG A 242 26.90 0.95 -8.20
N LEU A 243 26.13 -0.03 -8.69
CA LEU A 243 25.92 -0.24 -10.13
C LEU A 243 25.53 1.08 -10.80
N ARG A 244 26.21 1.43 -11.90
CA ARG A 244 26.04 2.72 -12.62
C ARG A 244 24.58 3.04 -12.90
N ALA A 245 23.80 2.05 -13.30
CA ALA A 245 22.37 2.21 -13.62
C ALA A 245 21.47 2.62 -12.44
N PHE A 246 21.97 2.52 -11.21
CA PHE A 246 21.25 2.89 -9.99
C PHE A 246 21.95 4.02 -9.23
N GLN A 247 23.03 4.59 -9.76
CA GLN A 247 23.68 5.74 -9.14
C GLN A 247 22.77 6.97 -9.23
N ARG A 248 22.80 7.81 -8.19
CA ARG A 248 22.22 9.15 -8.29
C ARG A 248 23.14 9.94 -9.22
N GLY A 249 22.56 10.66 -10.18
CA GLY A 249 23.33 11.63 -10.97
C GLY A 249 24.02 12.59 -10.01
N GLN A 250 25.31 12.83 -10.23
CA GLN A 250 26.04 13.91 -9.57
C GLN A 250 25.52 15.25 -10.06
#